data_AF-A0A7X7A0Q6-F1
#
_entry.id   AF-A0A7X7A0Q6-F1
#
_cell.length_a   1.000
_cell.length_b   1.000
_cell.length_c   1.000
_cell.angle_alpha   90.00
_cell.angle_beta   90.00
_cell.angle_gamma   90.00
#
_symmetry.space_group_name_H-M   'P 1'
#
loop_
_entity.id
_entity.type
_entity.pdbx_description
1 polymer ?
#
loop_
_entity_poly.entity_id
_entity_poly.type
_entity_poly.pdbx_seq_one_letter_code
_entity_poly.pdbx_strand_id
1 'polypeptide(L)' 'LKGFTIGGAQVSTKHAGFIINTGNATAQDVLDLISYIQEKVWEAYGVLLEPELKIVGE' A
#
# COMPACT_ATOMS: atom_id res chain seq x y z
N LEU A 1 7.65 7.25 0.64
CA LEU A 1 6.80 6.32 -0.15
C LEU A 1 5.69 7.01 -0.95
N LYS A 2 5.34 8.29 -0.71
CA LYS A 2 4.38 9.02 -1.55
C LYS A 2 4.72 8.91 -3.04
N GLY A 3 3.73 8.57 -3.87
CA GLY A 3 3.86 8.40 -5.30
C GLY A 3 4.41 7.04 -5.76
N PHE A 4 4.82 6.16 -4.85
CA PHE A 4 5.26 4.81 -5.22
C PHE A 4 4.07 3.96 -5.70
N THR A 5 4.29 3.17 -6.74
CA THR A 5 3.24 2.45 -7.47
C THR A 5 3.64 1.00 -7.71
N ILE A 6 2.70 0.07 -7.54
CA ILE A 6 2.78 -1.32 -7.98
C ILE A 6 1.53 -1.60 -8.81
N GLY A 7 1.70 -2.09 -10.04
CA GLY A 7 0.57 -2.28 -10.97
C GLY A 7 -0.23 -1.00 -11.14
N GLY A 8 -1.54 -1.06 -10.88
CA GLY A 8 -2.43 0.12 -10.87
C GLY A 8 -2.62 0.77 -9.50
N ALA A 9 -2.01 0.28 -8.42
CA ALA A 9 -2.15 0.83 -7.07
C ALA A 9 -0.98 1.78 -6.75
N GLN A 10 -1.28 2.95 -6.17
CA GLN A 10 -0.27 3.97 -5.83
C GLN A 10 -0.49 4.56 -4.43
N VAL A 11 0.59 4.88 -3.73
CA VAL A 11 0.53 5.71 -2.52
C VAL A 11 0.23 7.15 -2.92
N SER A 12 -0.88 7.71 -2.43
CA SER A 12 -1.29 9.07 -2.75
C SER A 12 -0.17 10.09 -2.51
N THR A 13 0.06 10.94 -3.50
CA THR A 13 1.01 12.05 -3.41
C THR A 13 0.55 13.13 -2.44
N LYS A 14 -0.77 13.22 -2.18
CA LYS A 14 -1.35 14.16 -1.22
C LYS A 14 -1.17 13.66 0.21
N HIS A 15 -1.57 12.42 0.49
CA HIS A 15 -1.56 11.86 1.85
C HIS A 15 -1.05 10.41 1.86
N ALA A 16 0.02 10.13 2.59
CA ALA A 16 0.73 8.85 2.52
C ALA A 16 -0.08 7.65 3.07
N GLY A 17 -1.07 7.90 3.93
CA GLY A 17 -1.98 6.86 4.44
C GLY A 17 -3.05 6.39 3.45
N PHE A 18 -3.11 6.94 2.24
CA PHE A 18 -4.07 6.52 1.22
C PHE A 18 -3.38 5.79 0.08
N ILE A 19 -3.92 4.62 -0.26
CA ILE A 19 -3.66 3.96 -1.53
C ILE A 19 -4.77 4.36 -2.50
N ILE A 20 -4.38 4.79 -3.70
CA ILE A 20 -5.29 5.18 -4.78
C ILE A 20 -5.16 4.23 -5.96
N ASN A 21 -6.27 4.00 -6.65
CA ASN A 21 -6.29 3.30 -7.92
C ASN A 21 -6.04 4.30 -9.05
N THR A 22 -4.99 4.09 -9.85
CA THR A 22 -4.63 4.96 -10.98
C THR A 22 -5.38 4.62 -12.29
N GLY A 23 -6.31 3.66 -12.25
CA GLY A 23 -7.22 3.31 -13.33
C GLY A 23 -7.59 1.82 -13.33
N ASN A 24 -6.58 0.94 -13.27
CA ASN A 24 -6.74 -0.52 -13.42
C ASN A 24 -6.10 -1.31 -12.26
N ALA A 25 -6.09 -0.76 -11.04
CA ALA A 25 -5.57 -1.49 -9.88
C ALA A 25 -6.35 -2.77 -9.66
N THR A 26 -5.63 -3.89 -9.53
CA THR A 26 -6.19 -5.14 -9.05
C THR A 26 -6.17 -5.18 -7.52
N ALA A 27 -6.92 -6.12 -6.92
CA ALA A 27 -6.80 -6.37 -5.48
C ALA A 27 -5.37 -6.79 -5.10
N GLN A 28 -4.72 -7.60 -5.94
CA GLN A 28 -3.34 -8.03 -5.73
C GLN A 28 -2.37 -6.84 -5.72
N ASP A 29 -2.53 -5.88 -6.64
CA ASP A 29 -1.70 -4.67 -6.68
C ASP A 29 -1.75 -3.89 -5.36
N VAL A 30 -2.95 -3.79 -4.77
CA VAL A 30 -3.15 -3.11 -3.48
C VAL A 30 -2.50 -3.90 -2.35
N LEU A 31 -2.66 -5.22 -2.32
CA LEU A 31 -2.06 -6.08 -1.29
C LEU A 31 -0.53 -6.04 -1.36
N ASP A 32 0.04 -6.16 -2.55
CA ASP A 32 1.49 -6.08 -2.77
C ASP A 32 2.04 -4.72 -2.32
N LEU A 33 1.32 -3.64 -2.62
CA LEU A 33 1.69 -2.31 -2.19
C LEU A 33 1.63 -2.16 -0.65
N ILE A 34 0.63 -2.75 0.02
CA ILE A 34 0.55 -2.76 1.48
C ILE A 34 1.75 -3.50 2.07
N SER A 35 2.04 -4.72 1.59
CA SER A 35 3.18 -5.51 2.06
C SER A 35 4.50 -4.78 1.88
N TYR A 36 4.70 -4.13 0.73
CA TYR A 36 5.89 -3.32 0.48
C TYR A 36 6.01 -2.13 1.46
N ILE A 37 4.91 -1.42 1.75
CA ILE A 37 4.92 -0.31 2.72
C ILE A 37 5.30 -0.83 4.12
N GLN A 38 4.71 -1.96 4.54
CA GLN A 38 5.01 -2.58 5.83
C GLN A 38 6.49 -2.96 5.95
N GLU A 39 7.05 -3.62 4.92
CA GLU A 39 8.47 -3.98 4.87
C GLU A 39 9.37 -2.74 5.02
N LYS A 40 9.11 -1.70 4.22
CA LYS A 40 9.96 -0.49 4.25
C LYS A 40 9.86 0.27 5.56
N VAL A 41 8.70 0.27 6.21
CA VAL A 41 8.54 0.92 7.52
C VAL A 41 9.21 0.09 8.62
N TRP A 42 9.13 -1.23 8.54
CA TRP A 42 9.87 -2.12 9.43
C TRP A 42 11.39 -1.92 9.29
N GLU A 43 11.92 -1.92 8.07
CA GLU A 43 13.36 -1.71 7.82
C GLU A 43 13.86 -0.35 8.32
N ALA A 44 13.07 0.70 8.10
CA ALA A 44 13.50 2.07 8.43
C ALA A 44 13.33 2.42 9.92
N TYR A 45 12.31 1.87 10.58
CA TYR A 45 11.90 2.32 11.91
C TYR A 45 11.74 1.19 12.94
N GLY A 46 11.81 -0.07 12.53
CA GLY A 46 11.54 -1.22 13.41
C GLY A 46 10.08 -1.29 13.88
N VAL A 47 9.16 -0.66 13.14
CA VAL A 47 7.73 -0.62 13.48
C VAL A 47 6.95 -1.52 12.53
N LEU A 48 6.15 -2.43 13.08
CA LEU A 48 5.24 -3.26 12.31
C LEU A 48 3.90 -2.52 12.16
N LEU A 49 3.52 -2.18 10.92
CA LEU A 49 2.24 -1.53 10.64
C LEU A 49 1.13 -2.56 10.51
N GLU A 50 0.02 -2.34 11.19
CA GLU A 50 -1.20 -3.12 11.04
C GLU A 50 -2.19 -2.39 10.12
N PRO A 51 -2.74 -3.04 9.08
CA PRO A 51 -3.77 -2.42 8.23
C PRO A 51 -5.08 -2.23 9.01
N GLU A 52 -5.68 -1.04 8.91
CA GLU A 52 -7.03 -0.78 9.46
C GLU A 52 -8.13 -1.46 8.63
N LEU A 53 -7.87 -1.62 7.33
CA LEU A 53 -8.82 -2.16 6.35
C LEU A 53 -9.02 -3.67 6.52
N LYS A 54 -10.24 -4.13 6.25
CA LYS A 54 -10.58 -5.55 6.16
C LYS A 54 -10.42 -6.03 4.73
N ILE A 55 -9.64 -7.08 4.54
CA ILE A 55 -9.51 -7.78 3.26
C ILE A 55 -10.62 -8.84 3.21
N VAL A 56 -11.38 -8.86 2.11
CA VAL A 56 -12.48 -9.82 1.88
C VAL A 56 -12.30 -10.44 0.50
N GLY A 57 -12.59 -11.74 0.38
CA GLY A 57 -12.35 -12.55 -0.83
C GLY A 57 -11.62 -13.84 -0.48
N GLU A 58 -11.60 -14.78 -1.43
CA GLU A 58 -10.78 -16.02 -1.39
C GLU A 58 -9.48 -15.84 -2.19
#